data_AF-A0A0M0G0T7-F1
#
_entry.id   AF-A0A0M0G0T7-F1
#
_cell.length_a   1.000
_cell.length_b   1.000
_cell.length_c   1.000
_cell.angle_alpha   90.00
_cell.angle_beta   90.00
_cell.angle_gamma   90.00
#
_symmetry.space_group_name_H-M   'P 1'
#
loop_
_entity.id
_entity.type
_entity.pdbx_description
1 polymer ?
#
loop_
_entity_poly.entity_id
_entity_poly.type
_entity_poly.pdbx_seq_one_letter_code
_entity_poly.pdbx_strand_id
1 'polypeptide(L)'
;MNSSTITFNSEVTEKDMIELTKHAPFLKLGAILCFVGYSLFDIIFCIYNGGLDPNNPNQWNILGWGTFLFAFTTSMVYFGYKRLPYTRGKKAFKKFKKMGSIETKIVFHKDSNVFTAGRSSHTITPDKNMQVVKTKERYLFYFGKGLYSPSFCISATSQTEVVKVEKIMNHLSNTYPQIKVETKEQ
;
A
#
# COMPACT_ATOMS: atom_id res chain seq x y z
N MET A 1 29.59 -19.67 -11.00
CA MET A 1 29.68 -18.70 -9.88
C MET A 1 28.27 -18.26 -9.50
N ASN A 2 27.69 -18.82 -8.43
CA ASN A 2 26.42 -18.32 -7.91
C ASN A 2 26.72 -17.05 -7.11
N SER A 3 26.44 -15.88 -7.68
CA SER A 3 26.50 -14.64 -6.92
C SER A 3 25.56 -14.76 -5.71
N SER A 4 26.14 -14.66 -4.51
CA SER A 4 25.41 -14.61 -3.23
C SER A 4 24.58 -13.34 -3.09
N THR A 5 24.81 -12.36 -3.97
CA THR A 5 24.08 -11.09 -3.99
C THR A 5 23.38 -10.84 -5.31
N ILE A 6 22.21 -10.20 -5.24
CA ILE A 6 21.47 -9.68 -6.40
C ILE A 6 21.34 -8.17 -6.22
N THR A 7 21.77 -7.39 -7.19
CA THR A 7 21.78 -5.91 -7.12
C THR A 7 20.83 -5.30 -8.15
N PHE A 8 20.10 -4.29 -7.71
CA PHE A 8 19.24 -3.42 -8.51
C PHE A 8 19.75 -1.99 -8.37
N ASN A 9 19.87 -1.31 -9.51
CA ASN A 9 20.08 0.13 -9.55
C ASN A 9 18.76 0.73 -10.02
N SER A 10 18.04 1.37 -9.11
CA SER A 10 16.79 2.06 -9.46
C SER A 10 16.91 3.53 -9.15
N GLU A 11 16.58 4.35 -10.14
CA GLU A 11 16.18 5.73 -9.90
C GLU A 11 14.75 5.71 -9.35
N VAL A 12 14.54 6.37 -8.21
CA VAL A 12 13.22 6.50 -7.62
C VAL A 12 12.60 7.80 -8.10
N THR A 13 11.44 7.73 -8.74
CA THR A 13 10.71 8.88 -9.26
C THR A 13 9.55 9.31 -8.36
N GLU A 14 8.98 10.50 -8.60
CA GLU A 14 7.78 10.96 -7.87
C GLU A 14 6.59 10.01 -8.08
N LYS A 15 6.44 9.49 -9.30
CA LYS A 15 5.36 8.55 -9.65
C LYS A 15 5.46 7.26 -8.83
N ASP A 16 6.67 6.72 -8.67
CA ASP A 16 6.91 5.50 -7.90
C ASP A 16 6.53 5.67 -6.43
N MET A 17 6.86 6.83 -5.85
CA MET A 17 6.49 7.15 -4.46
C MET A 17 4.99 7.31 -4.27
N ILE A 18 4.28 7.87 -5.26
CA ILE A 18 2.82 7.97 -5.25
C ILE A 18 2.21 6.57 -5.34
N GLU A 19 2.73 5.71 -6.21
CA GLU A 19 2.26 4.34 -6.40
C GLU A 19 2.51 3.48 -5.15
N LEU A 20 3.71 3.56 -4.56
CA LEU A 20 4.03 2.99 -3.26
C LEU A 20 3.03 3.44 -2.18
N THR A 21 2.67 4.72 -2.17
CA THR A 21 1.70 5.23 -1.20
C THR A 21 0.30 4.70 -1.49
N LYS A 22 -0.13 4.64 -2.76
CA LYS A 22 -1.46 4.19 -3.20
C LYS A 22 -1.72 2.73 -2.81
N HIS A 23 -0.72 1.87 -2.92
CA HIS A 23 -0.84 0.44 -2.64
C HIS A 23 -0.45 0.07 -1.20
N ALA A 24 -0.15 1.05 -0.35
CA ALA A 24 0.21 0.80 1.03
C ALA A 24 -0.95 0.15 1.81
N PRO A 25 -0.68 -0.86 2.68
CA PRO A 25 -1.71 -1.62 3.38
C PRO A 25 -2.68 -0.78 4.22
N PHE A 26 -2.24 0.37 4.76
CA PHE A 26 -3.09 1.21 5.60
C PHE A 26 -4.24 1.89 4.83
N LEU A 27 -4.07 2.17 3.54
CA LEU A 27 -5.16 2.71 2.71
C LEU A 27 -6.25 1.67 2.47
N LYS A 28 -5.87 0.37 2.41
CA LYS A 28 -6.83 -0.73 2.36
C LYS A 28 -7.69 -0.76 3.64
N LEU A 29 -7.10 -0.50 4.81
CA LEU A 29 -7.84 -0.44 6.08
C LEU A 29 -8.88 0.69 6.10
N GLY A 30 -8.52 1.86 5.56
CA GLY A 30 -9.44 2.99 5.41
C GLY A 30 -10.65 2.63 4.55
N ALA A 31 -10.45 1.92 3.43
CA ALA A 31 -11.53 1.44 2.59
C ALA A 31 -12.44 0.41 3.31
N ILE A 32 -11.86 -0.51 4.08
CA ILE A 32 -12.60 -1.52 4.87
C ILE A 32 -13.49 -0.87 5.92
N LEU A 33 -12.95 0.07 6.71
CA LEU A 33 -13.73 0.79 7.73
C LEU A 33 -14.94 1.50 7.12
N CYS A 34 -14.83 1.94 5.87
CA CYS A 34 -15.89 2.66 5.19
C CYS A 34 -16.91 1.75 4.53
N PHE A 35 -16.49 0.57 4.06
CA PHE A 35 -17.42 -0.49 3.71
C PHE A 35 -18.24 -0.93 4.92
N VAL A 36 -17.62 -1.12 6.08
CA VAL A 36 -18.33 -1.43 7.34
C VAL A 36 -19.30 -0.31 7.71
N GLY A 37 -18.88 0.95 7.60
CA GLY A 37 -19.77 2.11 7.82
C GLY A 37 -20.96 2.15 6.85
N TYR A 38 -20.73 1.84 5.57
CA TYR A 38 -21.77 1.71 4.54
C TYR A 38 -22.79 0.62 4.90
N SER A 39 -22.32 -0.58 5.23
CA SER A 39 -23.19 -1.70 5.59
C SER A 39 -24.02 -1.42 6.85
N LEU A 40 -23.44 -0.76 7.86
CA LEU A 40 -24.17 -0.34 9.06
C LEU A 40 -25.25 0.69 8.74
N PHE A 41 -24.98 1.64 7.84
CA PHE A 41 -25.96 2.62 7.39
C PHE A 41 -27.11 1.95 6.64
N ASP A 42 -26.83 1.04 5.70
CA ASP A 42 -27.87 0.29 4.98
C ASP A 42 -28.75 -0.54 5.93
N ILE A 43 -28.16 -1.17 6.95
CA ILE A 43 -28.91 -1.91 7.98
C ILE A 43 -29.84 -0.97 8.76
N ILE A 44 -29.33 0.18 9.21
CA ILE A 44 -30.14 1.19 9.92
C ILE A 44 -31.26 1.68 9.00
N PHE A 45 -30.95 2.02 7.75
CA PHE A 45 -31.93 2.46 6.77
C PHE A 45 -33.02 1.40 6.57
N CYS A 46 -32.67 0.14 6.36
CA CYS A 46 -33.62 -0.97 6.21
C CYS A 46 -34.51 -1.19 7.44
N ILE A 47 -33.94 -1.08 8.67
CA ILE A 47 -34.71 -1.20 9.91
C ILE A 47 -35.75 -0.07 10.02
N TYR A 48 -35.37 1.17 9.66
CA TYR A 48 -36.26 2.31 9.77
C TYR A 48 -37.25 2.45 8.60
N ASN A 49 -36.93 1.96 7.40
CA ASN A 49 -37.83 2.02 6.24
C ASN A 49 -39.10 1.15 6.40
N GLY A 50 -39.14 0.25 7.39
CA GLY A 50 -40.31 -0.58 7.72
C GLY A 50 -41.39 0.11 8.55
N GLY A 51 -41.20 1.37 8.97
CA GLY A 51 -42.20 2.10 9.75
C GLY A 51 -41.64 3.36 10.40
N LEU A 52 -41.39 4.41 9.60
CA LEU A 52 -41.16 5.75 10.14
C LEU A 52 -42.51 6.34 10.56
N ASP A 53 -42.62 6.71 11.84
CA ASP A 53 -43.73 7.52 12.32
C ASP A 53 -43.49 8.98 11.86
N PRO A 54 -44.34 9.54 10.98
CA PRO A 54 -44.18 10.91 10.51
C PRO A 54 -44.25 11.95 11.64
N ASN A 55 -44.82 11.59 12.79
CA ASN A 55 -44.94 12.48 13.95
C ASN A 55 -43.83 12.30 14.98
N ASN A 56 -42.87 11.38 14.77
CA ASN A 56 -41.77 11.15 15.69
C ASN A 56 -40.47 11.85 15.21
N PRO A 57 -40.20 13.09 15.64
CA PRO A 57 -39.05 13.86 15.16
C PRO A 57 -37.70 13.22 15.50
N ASN A 58 -37.64 12.34 16.52
CA ASN A 58 -36.42 11.64 16.87
C ASN A 58 -36.00 10.63 15.80
N GLN A 59 -36.95 9.95 15.16
CA GLN A 59 -36.66 9.01 14.06
C GLN A 59 -36.09 9.74 12.83
N TRP A 60 -36.67 10.90 12.49
CA TRP A 60 -36.19 11.75 11.40
C TRP A 60 -34.82 12.38 11.69
N ASN A 61 -34.57 12.79 12.93
CA ASN A 61 -33.24 13.26 13.35
C ASN A 61 -32.19 12.15 13.25
N ILE A 62 -32.50 10.93 13.68
CA ILE A 62 -31.59 9.78 13.57
C ILE A 62 -31.28 9.48 12.09
N LEU A 63 -32.30 9.48 11.23
CA LEU A 63 -32.13 9.28 9.78
C LEU A 63 -31.30 10.40 9.13
N GLY A 64 -31.55 11.65 9.51
CA GLY A 64 -30.80 12.82 9.03
C GLY A 64 -29.33 12.78 9.45
N TRP A 65 -29.04 12.49 10.72
CA TRP A 65 -27.68 12.30 11.21
C TRP A 65 -26.98 11.12 10.55
N GLY A 66 -27.68 10.00 10.35
CA GLY A 66 -27.15 8.84 9.62
C GLY A 66 -26.76 9.20 8.19
N THR A 67 -27.62 9.93 7.48
CA THR A 67 -27.39 10.35 6.09
C THR A 67 -26.23 11.36 5.99
N PHE A 68 -26.14 12.29 6.94
CA PHE A 68 -25.02 13.23 7.03
C PHE A 68 -23.70 12.52 7.30
N LEU A 69 -23.66 11.62 8.30
CA LEU A 69 -22.49 10.80 8.61
C LEU A 69 -22.06 9.99 7.39
N PHE A 70 -23.01 9.39 6.68
CA PHE A 70 -22.76 8.63 5.46
C PHE A 70 -22.13 9.50 4.34
N ALA A 71 -22.71 10.66 4.05
CA ALA A 71 -22.20 11.57 3.04
C ALA A 71 -20.80 12.10 3.41
N PHE A 72 -20.59 12.38 4.69
CA PHE A 72 -19.32 12.84 5.24
C PHE A 72 -18.23 11.74 5.14
N THR A 73 -18.53 10.52 5.56
CA THR A 73 -17.59 9.39 5.47
C THR A 73 -17.26 9.07 4.02
N THR A 74 -18.25 9.03 3.14
CA THR A 74 -18.04 8.76 1.70
C THR A 74 -17.17 9.83 1.06
N SER A 75 -17.40 11.11 1.39
CA SER A 75 -16.56 12.21 0.93
C SER A 75 -15.14 12.09 1.45
N MET A 76 -14.96 11.86 2.76
CA MET A 76 -13.65 11.67 3.37
C MET A 76 -12.88 10.50 2.77
N VAL A 77 -13.56 9.42 2.37
CA VAL A 77 -12.96 8.27 1.69
C VAL A 77 -12.57 8.62 0.28
N TYR A 78 -13.44 9.26 -0.48
CA TYR A 78 -13.13 9.63 -1.85
C TYR A 78 -11.94 10.60 -1.89
N PHE A 79 -11.93 11.61 -1.02
CA PHE A 79 -10.80 12.53 -0.90
C PHE A 79 -9.56 11.85 -0.31
N GLY A 80 -9.72 10.99 0.70
CA GLY A 80 -8.65 10.25 1.34
C GLY A 80 -7.98 9.25 0.41
N TYR A 81 -8.74 8.51 -0.39
CA TYR A 81 -8.20 7.50 -1.29
C TYR A 81 -7.63 8.13 -2.57
N LYS A 82 -8.25 9.20 -3.09
CA LYS A 82 -7.82 9.81 -4.35
C LYS A 82 -6.75 10.88 -4.18
N ARG A 83 -6.78 11.69 -3.11
CA ARG A 83 -5.89 12.87 -2.97
C ARG A 83 -4.74 12.63 -2.01
N LEU A 84 -4.94 11.81 -0.98
CA LEU A 84 -3.92 11.55 0.05
C LEU A 84 -2.69 10.81 -0.51
N PRO A 85 -2.79 9.82 -1.41
CA PRO A 85 -1.61 9.16 -1.98
C PRO A 85 -0.76 10.11 -2.80
N TYR A 86 -1.39 10.98 -3.59
CA TYR A 86 -0.69 11.98 -4.41
C TYR A 86 0.05 13.01 -3.55
N THR A 87 -0.65 13.58 -2.56
CA THR A 87 -0.07 14.60 -1.67
C THR A 87 1.03 14.03 -0.79
N ARG A 88 0.82 12.85 -0.17
CA ARG A 88 1.83 12.19 0.67
C ARG A 88 2.98 11.64 -0.16
N GLY A 89 2.72 11.00 -1.29
CA GLY A 89 3.75 10.50 -2.20
C GLY A 89 4.66 11.63 -2.70
N LYS A 90 4.09 12.76 -3.11
CA LYS A 90 4.86 13.95 -3.49
C LYS A 90 5.69 14.52 -2.35
N LYS A 91 5.14 14.57 -1.12
CA LYS A 91 5.88 15.02 0.07
C LYS A 91 7.03 14.07 0.42
N ALA A 92 6.79 12.76 0.35
CA ALA A 92 7.80 11.73 0.57
C ALA A 92 8.92 11.84 -0.48
N PHE A 93 8.57 11.95 -1.76
CA PHE A 93 9.54 12.15 -2.84
C PHE A 93 10.39 13.40 -2.64
N LYS A 94 9.78 14.55 -2.31
CA LYS A 94 10.53 15.78 -2.01
C LYS A 94 11.51 15.59 -0.85
N LYS A 95 11.15 14.83 0.19
CA LYS A 95 12.04 14.52 1.32
C LYS A 95 13.21 13.63 0.86
N PHE A 96 12.93 12.56 0.11
CA PHE A 96 13.94 11.67 -0.46
C PHE A 96 14.91 12.40 -1.40
N LYS A 97 14.39 13.28 -2.28
CA LYS A 97 15.18 14.11 -3.19
C LYS A 97 16.12 15.05 -2.43
N LYS A 98 15.63 15.72 -1.38
CA LYS A 98 16.46 16.59 -0.52
C LYS A 98 17.57 15.84 0.21
N MET A 99 17.37 14.56 0.51
CA MET A 99 18.37 13.70 1.13
C MET A 99 19.42 13.17 0.13
N GLY A 100 19.39 13.59 -1.13
CA GLY A 100 20.34 13.15 -2.16
C GLY A 100 20.28 11.65 -2.46
N SER A 101 19.11 11.02 -2.25
CA SER A 101 18.89 9.57 -2.34
C SER A 101 18.01 9.18 -3.52
N ILE A 102 18.13 9.90 -4.66
CA ILE A 102 17.34 9.66 -5.87
C ILE A 102 17.74 8.32 -6.51
N GLU A 103 19.02 7.98 -6.45
CA GLU A 103 19.54 6.68 -6.81
C GLU A 103 19.53 5.76 -5.59
N THR A 104 18.73 4.71 -5.65
CA THR A 104 18.69 3.68 -4.61
C THR A 104 19.29 2.40 -5.17
N LYS A 105 20.50 2.07 -4.70
CA LYS A 105 21.05 0.72 -4.87
C LYS A 105 20.34 -0.19 -3.87
N ILE A 106 19.69 -1.23 -4.37
CA ILE A 106 19.07 -2.28 -3.56
C ILE A 106 19.89 -3.55 -3.78
N VAL A 107 20.39 -4.13 -2.70
CA VAL A 107 21.14 -5.39 -2.74
C VAL A 107 20.41 -6.42 -1.88
N PHE A 108 20.12 -7.57 -2.47
CA PHE A 108 19.61 -8.73 -1.75
C PHE A 108 20.75 -9.71 -1.49
N HIS A 109 20.95 -10.07 -0.23
CA HIS A 109 21.94 -11.06 0.21
C HIS A 109 21.23 -12.39 0.45
N LYS A 110 21.49 -13.39 -0.40
CA LYS A 110 20.83 -14.70 -0.34
C LYS A 110 21.16 -15.49 0.93
N ASP A 111 22.38 -15.34 1.43
CA ASP A 111 22.90 -16.13 2.55
C ASP A 111 22.20 -15.74 3.87
N SER A 112 21.91 -14.44 4.04
CA SER A 112 21.25 -13.88 5.22
C SER A 112 19.79 -13.51 4.99
N ASN A 113 19.28 -13.65 3.76
CA ASN A 113 17.95 -13.23 3.34
C ASN A 113 17.62 -11.77 3.64
N VAL A 114 18.60 -10.84 3.58
CA VAL A 114 18.36 -9.42 3.88
C VAL A 114 18.43 -8.54 2.64
N PHE A 115 17.65 -7.45 2.66
CA PHE A 115 17.75 -6.37 1.70
C PHE A 115 18.54 -5.21 2.33
N THR A 116 19.55 -4.71 1.63
CA THR A 116 20.18 -3.43 1.98
C THR A 116 19.79 -2.39 0.94
N ALA A 117 19.23 -1.27 1.38
CA ALA A 117 18.78 -0.20 0.52
C ALA A 117 19.29 1.18 1.00
N GLY A 118 19.62 2.03 0.03
CA GLY A 118 19.97 3.43 0.27
C GLY A 118 21.42 3.66 0.72
N ARG A 119 21.74 4.94 0.99
CA ARG A 119 23.12 5.42 1.21
C ARG A 119 23.73 4.97 2.53
N SER A 120 22.91 4.70 3.54
CA SER A 120 23.31 4.19 4.86
C SER A 120 23.27 2.66 4.96
N SER A 121 23.03 1.95 3.86
CA SER A 121 22.89 0.49 3.82
C SER A 121 21.90 -0.02 4.87
N HIS A 122 20.73 0.63 4.98
CA HIS A 122 19.71 0.17 5.91
C HIS A 122 19.34 -1.26 5.57
N THR A 123 19.57 -2.16 6.52
CA THR A 123 19.29 -3.58 6.40
C THR A 123 17.84 -3.83 6.79
N ILE A 124 17.10 -4.48 5.91
CA ILE A 124 15.69 -4.80 6.05
C ILE A 124 15.56 -6.32 5.89
N THR A 125 15.09 -6.97 6.95
CA THR A 125 14.86 -8.42 6.96
C THR A 125 13.40 -8.69 6.58
N PRO A 126 13.12 -9.56 5.60
CA PRO A 126 11.80 -10.07 5.32
C PRO A 126 11.16 -10.67 6.58
N ASP A 127 9.90 -10.35 6.82
CA ASP A 127 9.11 -10.96 7.87
C ASP A 127 7.84 -11.59 7.29
N LYS A 128 7.05 -12.25 8.14
CA LYS A 128 5.76 -12.84 7.76
C LYS A 128 4.73 -11.85 7.24
N ASN A 129 4.95 -10.55 7.41
CA ASN A 129 4.05 -9.49 7.00
C ASN A 129 4.53 -8.81 5.71
N MET A 130 5.64 -9.27 5.12
CA MET A 130 6.13 -8.74 3.86
C MET A 130 5.08 -8.95 2.76
N GLN A 131 4.79 -7.88 2.03
CA GLN A 131 3.88 -7.90 0.88
C GLN A 131 4.63 -7.40 -0.34
N VAL A 132 4.46 -8.11 -1.46
CA VAL A 132 5.00 -7.68 -2.76
C VAL A 132 3.83 -7.48 -3.70
N VAL A 133 3.71 -6.28 -4.26
CA VAL A 133 2.67 -5.94 -5.22
C VAL A 133 3.31 -5.73 -6.58
N LYS A 134 2.88 -6.49 -7.59
CA LYS A 134 3.29 -6.29 -8.98
C LYS A 134 2.28 -5.39 -9.67
N THR A 135 2.76 -4.29 -10.24
CA THR A 135 2.03 -3.41 -11.15
C THR A 135 2.60 -3.55 -12.57
N LYS A 136 2.01 -2.85 -13.54
CA LYS A 136 2.47 -2.90 -14.94
C LYS A 136 3.94 -2.48 -15.10
N GLU A 137 4.37 -1.50 -14.31
CA GLU A 137 5.69 -0.88 -14.45
C GLU A 137 6.65 -1.23 -13.31
N ARG A 138 6.15 -1.70 -12.14
CA ARG A 138 6.94 -1.83 -10.92
C ARG A 138 6.62 -3.09 -10.11
N TYR A 139 7.62 -3.52 -9.34
CA TYR A 139 7.43 -4.37 -8.15
C TYR A 139 7.56 -3.50 -6.90
N LEU A 140 6.53 -3.49 -6.06
CA LEU A 140 6.46 -2.71 -4.82
C LEU A 140 6.65 -3.65 -3.64
N PHE A 141 7.68 -3.41 -2.83
CA PHE A 141 8.00 -4.20 -1.66
C PHE A 141 7.61 -3.46 -0.39
N TYR A 142 6.85 -4.10 0.49
CA TYR A 142 6.45 -3.58 1.79
C TYR A 142 6.89 -4.55 2.88
N PHE A 143 7.61 -4.07 3.89
CA PHE A 143 8.11 -4.87 5.01
C PHE A 143 7.37 -4.50 6.29
N GLY A 144 6.48 -5.36 6.79
CA GLY A 144 5.70 -5.12 8.00
C GLY A 144 4.28 -4.58 7.78
N LYS A 145 3.59 -4.29 8.90
CA LYS A 145 2.26 -3.67 8.94
C LYS A 145 2.38 -2.24 9.47
N GLY A 146 2.29 -1.21 8.63
CA GLY A 146 2.20 0.16 9.14
C GLY A 146 2.53 1.27 8.14
N LEU A 147 2.28 2.51 8.58
CA LEU A 147 2.55 3.74 7.81
C LEU A 147 4.05 4.02 7.62
N TYR A 148 4.87 3.46 8.51
CA TYR A 148 6.33 3.64 8.56
C TYR A 148 7.08 2.37 8.18
N SER A 149 6.38 1.37 7.65
CA SER A 149 7.01 0.15 7.15
C SER A 149 8.04 0.50 6.07
N PRO A 150 9.28 -0.03 6.17
CA PRO A 150 10.24 0.10 5.09
C PRO A 150 9.61 -0.40 3.79
N SER A 151 9.81 0.36 2.72
CA SER A 151 9.27 0.02 1.41
C SER A 151 10.16 0.56 0.31
N PHE A 152 10.28 -0.20 -0.78
CA PHE A 152 10.99 0.23 -1.98
C PHE A 152 10.30 -0.32 -3.23
N CYS A 153 10.67 0.23 -4.38
CA CYS A 153 10.18 -0.21 -5.67
C CYS A 153 11.34 -0.65 -6.58
N ILE A 154 11.10 -1.66 -7.40
CA ILE A 154 12.01 -2.11 -8.45
C ILE A 154 11.29 -2.00 -9.79
N SER A 155 12.00 -1.63 -10.86
CA SER A 155 11.40 -1.58 -12.19
C SER A 155 10.99 -2.97 -12.69
N ALA A 156 9.78 -3.08 -13.23
CA ALA A 156 9.31 -4.26 -13.96
C ALA A 156 9.35 -4.06 -15.48
N THR A 157 9.84 -2.92 -15.98
CA THR A 157 9.88 -2.63 -17.43
C THR A 157 11.00 -3.35 -18.17
N SER A 158 12.06 -3.74 -17.46
CA SER A 158 13.19 -4.48 -18.02
C SER A 158 13.06 -5.97 -17.72
N GLN A 159 13.09 -6.80 -18.76
CA GLN A 159 13.04 -8.26 -18.62
C GLN A 159 14.14 -8.79 -17.67
N THR A 160 15.32 -8.16 -17.70
CA THR A 160 16.43 -8.52 -16.81
C THR A 160 16.10 -8.29 -15.34
N GLU A 161 15.41 -7.18 -15.03
CA GLU A 161 15.03 -6.84 -13.66
C GLU A 161 13.87 -7.73 -13.19
N VAL A 162 12.92 -8.05 -14.07
CA VAL A 162 11.85 -9.03 -13.81
C VAL A 162 12.43 -10.38 -13.41
N VAL A 163 13.35 -10.93 -14.21
CA VAL A 163 13.99 -12.23 -13.92
C VAL A 163 14.77 -12.20 -12.60
N LYS A 164 15.43 -11.08 -12.26
CA LYS A 164 16.11 -10.94 -10.96
C LYS A 164 15.12 -10.94 -9.80
N VAL A 165 14.00 -10.22 -9.93
CA VAL A 165 12.94 -10.20 -8.91
C VAL A 165 12.34 -11.59 -8.74
N GLU A 166 12.01 -12.30 -9.82
CA GLU A 166 11.48 -13.67 -9.75
C GLU A 166 12.44 -14.63 -9.05
N LYS A 167 13.75 -14.52 -9.30
CA LYS A 167 14.76 -15.31 -8.58
C LYS A 167 14.76 -15.02 -7.08
N ILE A 168 14.59 -13.77 -6.68
CA ILE A 168 14.47 -13.39 -5.26
C ILE A 168 13.18 -13.96 -4.67
N MET A 169 12.06 -13.81 -5.37
CA MET A 169 10.77 -14.30 -4.88
C MET A 169 10.74 -15.82 -4.75
N ASN A 170 11.31 -16.57 -5.70
CA ASN A 170 11.43 -18.03 -5.61
C ASN A 170 12.34 -18.46 -4.44
N HIS A 171 13.41 -17.72 -4.18
CA HIS A 171 14.28 -17.97 -3.03
C HIS A 171 13.56 -17.67 -1.71
N LEU A 172 12.86 -16.54 -1.63
CA LEU A 172 12.11 -16.14 -0.46
C LEU A 172 10.89 -17.04 -0.21
N SER A 173 10.19 -17.54 -1.23
CA SER A 173 9.04 -18.42 -1.05
C SER A 173 9.42 -19.78 -0.46
N ASN A 174 10.64 -20.25 -0.70
CA ASN A 174 11.16 -21.46 -0.06
C ASN A 174 11.45 -21.25 1.44
N THR A 175 11.83 -20.03 1.82
CA THR A 175 12.15 -19.68 3.21
C THR A 175 10.92 -19.20 3.99
N TYR A 176 10.02 -18.50 3.31
CA TYR A 176 8.82 -17.83 3.84
C TYR A 176 7.63 -18.11 2.90
N PRO A 177 6.98 -19.29 2.99
CA PRO A 177 5.91 -19.71 2.08
C PRO A 177 4.69 -18.76 2.03
N GLN A 178 4.50 -17.97 3.08
CA GLN A 178 3.45 -16.95 3.18
C GLN A 178 3.69 -15.73 2.31
N ILE A 179 4.93 -15.45 1.88
CA ILE A 179 5.24 -14.30 1.04
C ILE A 179 4.83 -14.63 -0.40
N LYS A 180 3.82 -13.92 -0.90
CA LYS A 180 3.31 -14.06 -2.27
C LYS A 180 3.30 -12.71 -2.98
N VAL A 181 3.42 -12.76 -4.30
CA VAL A 181 3.27 -11.57 -5.16
C VAL A 181 1.78 -11.36 -5.45
N GLU A 182 1.21 -10.24 -5.01
CA GLU A 182 -0.13 -9.80 -5.39
C GLU A 182 -0.04 -9.08 -6.74
N THR A 183 -0.60 -9.67 -7.80
CA THR A 183 -0.66 -9.01 -9.13
C THR A 183 -1.86 -8.08 -9.19
N LYS A 184 -1.61 -6.80 -9.47
CA LYS A 184 -2.65 -5.79 -9.74
C LYS A 184 -2.68 -5.52 -11.24
N GLU A 185 -3.60 -6.17 -11.95
CA GLU A 185 -3.93 -5.78 -13.32
C GLU A 185 -4.88 -4.58 -13.26
N GLN A 186 -4.40 -3.41 -13.69
CA GLN A 186 -5.21 -2.23 -13.99
C GLN A 186 -4.71 -1.63 -15.31
#